data_AF-A0A937MSR4-F1
#
_entry.id   AF-A0A937MSR4-F1
#
_cell.length_a   1.000
_cell.length_b   1.000
_cell.length_c   1.000
_cell.angle_alpha   90.00
_cell.angle_beta   90.00
_cell.angle_gamma   90.00
#
_symmetry.space_group_name_H-M   'P 1'
#
loop_
_entity.id
_entity.type
_entity.pdbx_description
1 polymer ?
#
loop_
_entity_poly.entity_id
_entity_poly.type
_entity_poly.pdbx_seq_one_letter_code
_entity_poly.pdbx_strand_id
1 'polypeptide(L)'
;MTTFFIAVGSLVGICGILAVLLVIADRYLNDYGICKLIINKGAREEDVEGGSTLLNSLNSAGIFIPSACGGQGSCGLCKLKVHEGAPPVLPTEEPHLSKDEV
;
A
#
# COMPACT_ATOMS: atom_id res chain seq x y z
N MET A 1 -29.89 32.34 14.60
CA MET A 1 -30.32 31.17 13.80
C MET A 1 -29.72 31.18 12.40
N THR A 2 -29.83 32.27 11.65
CA THR A 2 -29.23 32.43 10.30
C THR A 2 -27.70 32.35 10.29
N THR A 3 -27.01 33.04 11.20
CA THR A 3 -25.54 33.01 11.33
C THR A 3 -25.00 31.60 11.61
N PHE A 4 -25.71 30.82 12.41
CA PHE A 4 -25.38 29.43 12.70
C PHE A 4 -25.43 28.57 11.43
N PHE A 5 -26.52 28.65 10.66
CA PHE A 5 -26.64 27.90 9.41
C PHE A 5 -25.60 28.31 8.35
N ILE A 6 -25.26 29.60 8.27
CA ILE A 6 -24.20 30.08 7.36
C ILE A 6 -22.83 29.52 7.76
N ALA A 7 -22.50 29.56 9.06
CA ALA A 7 -21.21 29.05 9.55
C ALA A 7 -21.08 27.53 9.37
N VAL A 8 -22.13 26.77 9.67
CA VAL A 8 -22.13 25.32 9.46
C VAL A 8 -22.06 24.98 7.96
N GLY A 9 -22.84 25.69 7.14
CA GLY A 9 -22.86 25.48 5.69
C GLY A 9 -21.53 25.78 5.01
N SER A 10 -20.86 26.88 5.40
CA SER A 10 -19.55 27.23 4.82
C SER A 10 -18.47 26.23 5.22
N LEU A 11 -18.45 25.77 6.48
CA LEU A 11 -17.51 24.75 6.94
C LEU A 11 -17.68 23.43 6.18
N VAL A 12 -18.92 22.92 6.10
CA VAL A 12 -19.21 21.67 5.37
C VAL A 12 -18.89 21.81 3.89
N GLY A 13 -19.20 22.96 3.29
CA GLY A 13 -18.87 23.23 1.89
C GLY A 13 -17.38 23.17 1.62
N ILE A 14 -16.56 23.86 2.43
CA ILE A 14 -15.10 23.87 2.28
C ILE A 14 -14.52 22.47 2.48
N CYS A 15 -14.89 21.77 3.56
CA CYS A 15 -14.41 20.42 3.83
C CYS A 15 -14.84 19.42 2.74
N GLY A 16 -16.07 19.52 2.25
CA GLY A 16 -16.59 18.67 1.18
C GLY A 16 -15.85 18.90 -0.13
N ILE A 17 -15.62 20.16 -0.51
CA ILE A 17 -14.83 20.51 -1.71
C ILE A 17 -13.41 19.96 -1.59
N LEU A 18 -12.76 20.14 -0.43
CA LEU A 18 -11.41 19.64 -0.20
C LEU A 18 -11.36 18.10 -0.29
N ALA A 19 -12.34 17.39 0.30
CA ALA A 19 -12.41 15.94 0.21
C ALA A 19 -12.56 15.46 -1.24
N VAL A 20 -13.42 16.09 -2.04
CA VAL A 20 -13.58 15.76 -3.46
C VAL A 20 -12.29 15.99 -4.23
N LEU A 21 -11.60 17.12 -3.99
CA LEU A 21 -10.31 17.40 -4.62
C LEU A 21 -9.25 16.35 -4.26
N LEU A 22 -9.20 15.91 -3.01
CA LEU A 22 -8.26 14.87 -2.57
C LEU A 22 -8.55 13.52 -3.23
N VAL A 23 -9.82 13.13 -3.38
CA VAL A 23 -10.18 11.87 -4.06
C VAL A 23 -9.81 11.90 -5.55
N ILE A 24 -10.01 13.04 -6.22
CA ILE A 24 -9.60 13.19 -7.62
C ILE A 24 -8.07 13.14 -7.75
N ALA A 25 -7.36 13.81 -6.84
CA ALA A 25 -5.90 13.81 -6.82
C ALA A 25 -5.35 12.40 -6.58
N ASP A 26 -5.88 11.66 -5.59
CA ASP A 26 -5.48 10.28 -5.31
C ASP A 26 -5.69 9.39 -6.55
N ARG A 27 -6.85 9.47 -7.19
CA ARG A 27 -7.13 8.69 -8.41
C ARG A 27 -6.19 8.98 -9.58
N TYR A 28 -5.69 10.21 -9.72
CA TYR A 28 -4.82 10.59 -10.84
C TYR A 28 -3.33 10.42 -10.54
N LEU A 29 -2.91 10.66 -9.29
CA LEU A 29 -1.50 10.62 -8.87
C LEU A 29 -1.07 9.23 -8.39
N ASN A 30 -2.00 8.42 -7.90
CA ASN A 30 -1.75 7.11 -7.29
C ASN A 30 -2.08 5.95 -8.23
N ASP A 31 -2.01 6.17 -9.55
CA ASP A 31 -2.22 5.12 -10.57
C ASP A 31 -0.88 4.49 -10.95
N TYR A 32 -0.66 3.26 -10.47
CA TYR A 32 0.56 2.48 -10.73
C TYR A 32 0.39 1.51 -11.90
N GLY A 33 -0.81 1.41 -12.49
CA GLY A 33 -1.13 0.44 -13.54
C GLY A 33 -1.05 -1.03 -13.10
N ILE A 34 -1.02 -1.93 -14.09
CA ILE A 34 -0.91 -3.36 -13.86
C ILE A 34 0.57 -3.74 -13.70
N CYS A 35 0.88 -4.42 -12.59
CA CYS A 35 2.20 -4.95 -12.28
C CYS A 35 2.22 -6.47 -12.44
N LYS A 36 3.28 -7.00 -13.06
CA LYS A 36 3.47 -8.44 -13.23
C LYS A 36 4.32 -9.01 -12.09
N LEU A 37 3.76 -9.94 -11.32
CA LEU A 37 4.46 -10.66 -10.26
C LEU A 37 4.94 -12.02 -10.77
N ILE A 38 6.26 -12.26 -10.71
CA ILE A 38 6.88 -13.53 -11.06
C ILE A 38 7.36 -14.20 -9.78
N ILE A 39 6.78 -15.35 -9.46
CA ILE A 39 6.95 -16.01 -8.16
C ILE A 39 7.67 -17.34 -8.36
N ASN A 40 8.64 -17.63 -7.48
CA ASN A 40 9.40 -18.89 -7.48
C ASN A 40 9.98 -19.25 -8.87
N LYS A 41 10.72 -18.32 -9.48
CA LYS A 41 11.37 -18.50 -10.80
C LYS A 41 10.38 -18.85 -11.94
N GLY A 42 9.21 -18.21 -11.94
CA GLY A 42 8.19 -18.41 -12.98
C GLY A 42 7.30 -19.61 -12.76
N ALA A 43 7.36 -20.26 -11.59
CA ALA A 43 6.38 -21.30 -11.22
C ALA A 43 4.95 -20.73 -11.15
N ARG A 44 4.84 -19.42 -10.90
CA ARG A 44 3.58 -18.70 -10.97
C ARG A 44 3.80 -17.27 -11.46
N GLU A 45 2.89 -16.79 -12.29
CA GLU A 45 2.86 -15.42 -12.79
C GLU A 45 1.44 -14.88 -12.55
N GLU A 46 1.35 -13.67 -11.99
CA GLU A 46 0.08 -13.02 -11.70
C GLU A 46 0.16 -11.55 -12.07
N ASP A 47 -0.86 -11.06 -12.77
CA ASP A 47 -1.03 -9.65 -13.05
C ASP A 47 -1.87 -9.04 -11.91
N VAL A 48 -1.29 -8.08 -11.19
CA VAL A 48 -1.94 -7.43 -10.05
C VAL A 48 -2.05 -5.93 -10.29
N GLU A 49 -3.09 -5.32 -9.74
CA GLU A 49 -3.21 -3.87 -9.71
C GLU A 49 -2.14 -3.30 -8.77
N GLY A 50 -1.34 -2.36 -9.28
CA GLY A 50 -0.29 -1.69 -8.51
C GLY A 50 -0.86 -0.74 -7.45
N GLY A 51 -0.02 -0.33 -6.50
CA GLY A 51 -0.40 0.59 -5.42
C GLY A 51 -0.80 -0.06 -4.11
N SER A 52 -0.95 -1.39 -4.08
CA SER A 52 -1.04 -2.14 -2.83
C SER A 52 0.33 -2.62 -2.34
N THR A 53 0.41 -3.04 -1.08
CA THR A 53 1.61 -3.71 -0.56
C THR A 53 1.80 -5.08 -1.22
N LEU A 54 3.05 -5.53 -1.35
CA LEU A 54 3.36 -6.86 -1.90
C LEU A 54 2.64 -7.99 -1.12
N LEU A 55 2.53 -7.87 0.20
CA LEU A 55 1.78 -8.81 1.04
C LEU A 55 0.31 -8.92 0.60
N ASN A 56 -0.34 -7.79 0.34
CA ASN A 56 -1.74 -7.77 -0.07
C ASN A 56 -1.92 -8.32 -1.49
N SER A 57 -1.02 -7.98 -2.42
CA SER A 57 -1.04 -8.52 -3.78
C SER A 57 -0.83 -10.04 -3.81
N LEU A 58 0.03 -10.57 -2.92
CA LEU A 58 0.22 -12.02 -2.79
C LEU A 58 -1.01 -12.70 -2.18
N ASN A 59 -1.60 -12.09 -1.14
CA ASN A 59 -2.83 -12.60 -0.53
C ASN A 59 -4.01 -12.60 -1.50
N SER A 60 -4.18 -11.56 -2.34
CA SER A 60 -5.24 -11.52 -3.35
C SER A 60 -5.03 -12.57 -4.44
N ALA A 61 -3.78 -12.88 -4.76
CA ALA A 61 -3.43 -14.03 -5.59
C ALA A 61 -3.59 -15.38 -4.86
N GLY A 62 -3.98 -15.43 -3.58
CA GLY A 62 -4.13 -16.69 -2.82
C GLY A 62 -2.81 -17.29 -2.32
N ILE A 63 -1.73 -16.51 -2.30
CA ILE A 63 -0.46 -16.85 -1.64
C ILE A 63 -0.46 -16.20 -0.26
N PHE A 64 -0.72 -17.03 0.75
CA PHE A 64 -0.79 -16.57 2.12
C PHE A 64 0.58 -16.68 2.78
N ILE A 65 1.10 -15.53 3.21
CA ILE A 65 2.33 -15.43 3.98
C ILE A 65 1.96 -14.99 5.40
N PRO A 66 2.50 -15.63 6.46
CA PRO A 66 2.20 -15.23 7.82
C PRO A 66 2.60 -13.77 8.06
N SER A 67 1.66 -12.98 8.59
CA SER A 67 1.88 -11.57 8.92
C SER A 67 1.01 -11.19 10.11
N ALA A 68 1.64 -10.79 11.22
CA ALA A 68 0.95 -10.28 12.40
C ALA A 68 0.76 -8.75 12.35
N CYS A 69 1.62 -8.04 11.62
CA CYS A 69 1.63 -6.58 11.55
C CYS A 69 0.81 -5.98 10.39
N GLY A 70 0.23 -6.82 9.52
CA GLY A 70 -0.56 -6.34 8.38
C GLY A 70 0.24 -5.61 7.29
N GLY A 71 1.54 -5.88 7.17
CA GLY A 71 2.40 -5.29 6.13
C GLY A 71 3.17 -4.04 6.56
N GLN A 72 3.26 -3.76 7.86
CA GLN A 72 4.06 -2.66 8.42
C GLN A 72 5.56 -2.98 8.59
N GLY A 73 5.99 -4.20 8.27
CA GLY A 73 7.39 -4.64 8.41
C GLY A 73 7.87 -4.92 9.85
N SER A 74 7.05 -4.66 10.87
CA SER A 74 7.47 -4.66 12.29
C SER A 74 7.40 -6.01 13.03
N CYS A 75 6.93 -7.08 12.39
CA CYS A 75 6.83 -8.41 13.01
C CYS A 75 7.84 -9.43 12.48
N GLY A 76 8.51 -9.15 11.35
CA GLY A 76 9.49 -10.05 10.73
C GLY A 76 8.95 -11.38 10.19
N LEU A 77 7.64 -11.63 10.22
CA LEU A 77 7.05 -12.91 9.80
C LEU A 77 6.91 -13.04 8.28
N CYS A 78 6.67 -11.94 7.57
CA CYS A 78 6.43 -11.93 6.13
C CYS A 78 7.74 -11.86 5.30
N LYS A 79 8.78 -12.57 5.74
CA LYS A 79 10.11 -12.57 5.12
C LYS A 79 10.06 -13.26 3.75
N LEU A 80 10.57 -12.58 2.73
CA LEU A 80 10.60 -13.05 1.34
C LEU A 80 11.81 -12.47 0.62
N LYS A 81 12.22 -13.12 -0.47
CA LYS A 81 13.35 -12.66 -1.31
C LYS A 81 12.81 -11.99 -2.55
N VAL A 82 13.08 -10.70 -2.69
CA VAL A 82 12.74 -9.93 -3.90
C VAL A 82 13.98 -9.84 -4.78
N HIS A 83 13.85 -10.26 -6.03
CA HIS A 83 14.97 -10.26 -6.97
C HIS A 83 15.08 -8.95 -7.76
N GLU A 84 13.95 -8.31 -8.07
CA GLU A 84 13.86 -7.07 -8.84
C GLU A 84 12.70 -6.23 -8.32
N GLY A 85 12.82 -4.90 -8.37
CA GLY A 85 11.75 -3.96 -7.99
C GLY A 85 11.56 -3.76 -6.48
N ALA A 86 12.48 -4.24 -5.64
CA ALA A 86 12.42 -3.99 -4.20
C ALA A 86 12.75 -2.52 -3.87
N PRO A 87 11.99 -1.86 -2.97
CA PRO A 87 12.44 -0.61 -2.38
C PRO A 87 13.62 -0.86 -1.43
N PRO A 88 14.34 0.20 -1.01
CA PRO A 88 15.33 0.08 0.07
C PRO A 88 14.70 -0.49 1.34
N VAL A 89 15.46 -1.31 2.06
CA VAL A 89 15.06 -1.86 3.37
C VAL A 89 14.67 -0.72 4.31
N LEU A 90 13.51 -0.85 4.95
CA LEU A 90 13.05 0.16 5.91
C LEU A 90 13.72 -0.03 7.28
N PRO A 91 13.92 1.04 8.07
CA PRO A 91 14.47 0.93 9.44
C PRO A 91 13.64 0.03 10.38
N THR A 92 12.36 -0.16 10.09
CA THR A 92 11.48 -1.08 10.82
C THR A 92 11.72 -2.54 10.49
N GLU A 93 12.28 -2.83 9.31
CA GLU A 93 12.60 -4.17 8.83
C GLU A 93 14.03 -4.58 9.19
N GLU A 94 14.95 -3.62 9.30
CA GLU A 94 16.38 -3.85 9.62
C GLU A 94 16.60 -4.81 10.82
N PRO A 95 15.88 -4.71 11.96
CA PRO A 95 16.10 -5.62 13.09
C PRO A 95 15.70 -7.08 12.80
N HIS A 96 14.90 -7.30 11.76
CA HIS A 96 14.40 -8.61 11.36
C HIS A 96 15.21 -9.25 10.22
N LEU A 97 16.16 -8.52 9.65
CA LEU A 97 17.01 -8.96 8.55
C LEU A 97 18.46 -9.13 9.04
N SER A 98 19.10 -10.19 8.58
CA SER A 98 20.54 -10.37 8.76
C SER A 98 21.32 -9.55 7.73
N LYS A 99 22.62 -9.34 7.96
CA LYS A 99 23.50 -8.60 7.02
C LYS A 99 23.56 -9.22 5.61
N ASP A 100 23.32 -10.53 5.51
CA ASP A 100 23.32 -11.26 4.23
C ASP A 100 21.95 -11.21 3.53
N GLU A 101 20.90 -10.72 4.21
CA GLU A 101 19.53 -10.61 3.69
C GLU A 101 19.17 -9.20 3.21
N VAL A 102 20.00 -8.20 3.51
CA VAL A 102 19.86 -6.80 3.08
C VAL A 102 20.50 -6.59 1.71
#